data_AF-A0A4U2ME23-F1
#
_entry.id   AF-A0A4U2ME23-F1
#
_cell.length_a   1.000
_cell.length_b   1.000
_cell.length_c   1.000
_cell.angle_alpha   90.00
_cell.angle_beta   90.00
_cell.angle_gamma   90.00
#
_symmetry.space_group_name_H-M   'P 1'
#
loop_
_entity.id
_entity.type
_entity.pdbx_description
1 polymer ?
#
loop_
_entity_poly.entity_id
_entity_poly.type
_entity_poly.pdbx_seq_one_letter_code
_entity_poly.pdbx_strand_id
1 'polypeptide(L)'
;MNNKLPAYTKIFEATQRRLKALKTTCLRHKEIDEVDILMFYLVGNINLRINTIFHLLENDITDGVLPLQRTLFELQIAFDAFTSAEDEDKKKYIKFFHKKYNFETTNKLNKFFENDSEEIKKIATPEEIETLSKLKDAALKEIKSEDVEVRRPEYKQWYEIASGKTLAGLCVELQEIGYYQCYDEPSNWVHPQRLIENMDFETFGQQMPSNFNIIIKGNLYWSINKLSDNISFLANYYNIIESDPLYQYGKKLYELAEELRILVEKESETTDSTPL
;
A
#
# COMPACT_ATOMS: atom_id res chain seq x y z
N MET A 1 19.56 -16.08 5.18
CA MET A 1 19.50 -14.60 5.35
C MET A 1 20.54 -14.20 6.37
N ASN A 2 21.57 -13.42 6.02
CA ASN A 2 22.48 -12.85 7.04
C ASN A 2 23.17 -11.54 6.58
N ASN A 3 22.47 -10.74 5.79
CA ASN A 3 22.79 -9.32 5.66
C ASN A 3 21.81 -8.57 6.54
N LYS A 4 22.33 -7.98 7.62
CA LYS A 4 21.52 -7.26 8.61
C LYS A 4 20.79 -6.12 7.90
N LEU A 5 19.47 -6.24 7.75
CA LEU A 5 18.66 -5.18 7.18
C LEU A 5 18.79 -3.91 8.05
N PRO A 6 18.77 -2.72 7.44
CA PRO A 6 18.80 -1.49 8.20
C PRO A 6 17.49 -1.30 8.97
N ALA A 7 17.57 -0.68 10.15
CA ALA A 7 16.40 -0.56 11.03
C ALA A 7 15.49 0.61 10.61
N TYR A 8 14.20 0.34 10.38
CA TYR A 8 13.25 1.37 9.96
C TYR A 8 12.60 2.13 11.13
N THR A 9 12.60 1.59 12.35
CA THR A 9 11.87 2.14 13.50
C THR A 9 12.12 3.64 13.75
N LYS A 10 13.38 4.09 13.64
CA LYS A 10 13.72 5.52 13.80
C LYS A 10 13.16 6.39 12.68
N ILE A 11 13.14 5.87 11.45
CA ILE A 11 12.54 6.54 10.29
C ILE A 11 11.02 6.58 10.44
N PHE A 12 10.39 5.48 10.86
CA PHE A 12 8.95 5.43 11.11
C PHE A 12 8.48 6.53 12.07
N GLU A 13 9.13 6.63 13.25
CA GLU A 13 8.82 7.66 14.24
C GLU A 13 9.11 9.07 13.73
N ALA A 14 10.22 9.24 13.00
CA ALA A 14 10.56 10.54 12.41
C ALA A 14 9.49 10.96 11.40
N THR A 15 9.04 10.04 10.54
CA THR A 15 7.98 10.25 9.56
C THR A 15 6.67 10.66 10.26
N GLN A 16 6.28 9.96 11.33
CA GLN A 16 5.09 10.33 12.11
C GLN A 16 5.20 11.75 12.68
N ARG A 17 6.36 12.13 13.24
CA ARG A 17 6.60 13.48 13.74
C ARG A 17 6.49 14.53 12.62
N ARG A 18 7.02 14.24 11.43
CA ARG A 18 6.95 15.15 10.28
C ARG A 18 5.53 15.31 9.76
N LEU A 19 4.78 14.23 9.59
CA LEU A 19 3.36 14.27 9.20
C LEU A 19 2.50 15.06 10.20
N LYS A 20 2.72 14.87 11.50
CA LYS A 20 2.05 15.68 12.54
C LYS A 20 2.38 17.16 12.41
N ALA A 21 3.65 17.50 12.22
CA ALA A 21 4.09 18.89 12.05
C ALA A 21 3.52 19.54 10.76
N LEU A 22 3.51 18.80 9.65
CA LEU A 22 2.87 19.21 8.39
C LEU A 22 1.39 19.51 8.62
N LYS A 23 0.66 18.60 9.27
CA LYS A 23 -0.76 18.77 9.61
C LYS A 23 -1.01 20.00 10.48
N THR A 24 -0.21 20.21 11.52
CA THR A 24 -0.30 21.41 12.38
C THR A 24 -0.02 22.69 11.60
N THR A 25 0.91 22.65 10.64
CA THR A 25 1.23 23.83 9.82
C THR A 25 0.10 24.14 8.84
N CYS A 26 -0.49 23.12 8.22
CA CYS A 26 -1.69 23.27 7.40
C CYS A 26 -2.79 24.00 8.18
N LEU A 27 -3.14 23.51 9.38
CA LEU A 27 -4.16 24.13 10.26
C LEU A 27 -3.92 25.60 10.63
N ARG A 28 -2.68 26.09 10.52
CA ARG A 28 -2.35 27.51 10.78
C ARG A 28 -2.56 28.40 9.57
N HIS A 29 -2.54 27.84 8.36
CA HIS A 29 -2.61 28.60 7.10
C HIS A 29 -3.94 28.40 6.36
N LYS A 30 -4.58 27.23 6.51
CA LYS A 30 -5.92 26.94 6.01
C LYS A 30 -6.61 25.88 6.89
N GLU A 31 -7.93 25.78 6.79
CA GLU A 31 -8.63 24.62 7.36
C GLU A 31 -8.23 23.34 6.61
N ILE A 32 -8.18 22.22 7.33
CA ILE A 32 -7.94 20.90 6.71
C ILE A 32 -9.22 20.50 5.98
N ASP A 33 -9.11 20.33 4.67
CA ASP A 33 -10.20 19.85 3.81
C ASP A 33 -10.10 18.32 3.56
N GLU A 34 -11.07 17.77 2.84
CA GLU A 34 -11.10 16.33 2.52
C GLU A 34 -9.93 15.89 1.60
N VAL A 35 -9.37 16.80 0.80
CA VAL A 35 -8.20 16.53 -0.05
C VAL A 35 -6.98 16.30 0.85
N ASP A 36 -6.76 17.21 1.80
CA ASP A 36 -5.70 17.10 2.80
C ASP A 36 -5.81 15.80 3.59
N ILE A 37 -7.01 15.47 4.08
CA ILE A 37 -7.27 14.26 4.86
C ILE A 37 -6.86 13.01 4.09
N LEU A 38 -7.29 12.90 2.83
CA LEU A 38 -6.98 11.73 2.00
C LEU A 38 -5.47 11.61 1.74
N MET A 39 -4.78 12.72 1.43
CA MET A 39 -3.32 12.69 1.26
C MET A 39 -2.60 12.23 2.54
N PHE A 40 -2.99 12.75 3.71
CA PHE A 40 -2.39 12.32 4.98
C PHE A 40 -2.68 10.85 5.30
N TYR A 41 -3.89 10.35 4.98
CA TYR A 41 -4.19 8.93 5.16
C TYR A 41 -3.33 8.05 4.27
N LEU A 42 -3.12 8.44 3.01
CA LEU A 42 -2.29 7.67 2.08
C LEU A 42 -0.83 7.60 2.55
N VAL A 43 -0.19 8.75 2.81
CA VAL A 43 1.21 8.78 3.24
C VAL A 43 1.40 8.11 4.61
N GLY A 44 0.43 8.29 5.53
CA GLY A 44 0.45 7.61 6.82
C GLY A 44 0.38 6.09 6.69
N ASN A 45 -0.47 5.57 5.80
CA ASN A 45 -0.57 4.13 5.54
C ASN A 45 0.66 3.59 4.81
N ILE A 46 1.24 4.33 3.86
CA ILE A 46 2.51 3.98 3.20
C ILE A 46 3.61 3.77 4.26
N ASN A 47 3.80 4.75 5.14
CA ASN A 47 4.79 4.66 6.22
C ASN A 47 4.52 3.47 7.17
N LEU A 48 3.26 3.19 7.48
CA LEU A 48 2.87 2.04 8.29
C LEU A 48 3.21 0.72 7.62
N ARG A 49 2.92 0.56 6.32
CA ARG A 49 3.20 -0.67 5.57
C ARG A 49 4.69 -0.94 5.45
N ILE A 50 5.50 0.10 5.17
CA ILE A 50 6.97 -0.02 5.18
C ILE A 50 7.44 -0.52 6.55
N ASN A 51 6.98 0.10 7.65
CA ASN A 51 7.35 -0.33 8.99
C ASN A 51 6.95 -1.78 9.30
N THR A 52 5.76 -2.21 8.88
CA THR A 52 5.33 -3.61 9.05
C THR A 52 6.23 -4.57 8.28
N ILE A 53 6.60 -4.26 7.04
CA ILE A 53 7.50 -5.12 6.26
C ILE A 53 8.87 -5.23 6.93
N PHE A 54 9.45 -4.11 7.36
CA PHE A 54 10.73 -4.15 8.10
C PHE A 54 10.62 -4.97 9.38
N HIS A 55 9.54 -4.81 10.15
CA HIS A 55 9.32 -5.59 11.36
C HIS A 55 9.27 -7.10 11.08
N LEU A 56 8.58 -7.54 10.02
CA LEU A 56 8.54 -8.95 9.63
C LEU A 56 9.93 -9.46 9.27
N LEU A 57 10.65 -8.72 8.43
CA LEU A 57 11.99 -9.12 7.97
C LEU A 57 13.04 -9.11 9.08
N GLU A 58 12.97 -8.18 10.04
CA GLU A 58 13.84 -8.14 11.23
C GLU A 58 13.64 -9.35 12.15
N ASN A 59 12.49 -10.03 12.05
CA ASN A 59 12.17 -11.23 12.80
C ASN A 59 12.26 -12.50 11.94
N ASP A 60 12.93 -12.44 10.79
CA ASP A 60 13.07 -13.55 9.83
C ASP A 60 11.73 -14.11 9.33
N ILE A 61 10.69 -13.28 9.27
CA ILE A 61 9.36 -13.62 8.75
C ILE A 61 9.22 -13.06 7.33
N THR A 62 9.12 -13.96 6.35
CA THR A 62 8.85 -13.62 4.94
C THR A 62 7.38 -13.76 4.57
N ASP A 63 6.61 -14.53 5.35
CA ASP A 63 5.16 -14.63 5.17
C ASP A 63 4.49 -13.27 5.39
N GLY A 64 3.54 -12.95 4.53
CA GLY A 64 2.87 -11.64 4.52
C GLY A 64 3.70 -10.48 3.94
N VAL A 65 5.01 -10.60 3.72
CA VAL A 65 5.84 -9.52 3.14
C VAL A 65 5.37 -9.18 1.74
N LEU A 66 5.20 -10.17 0.86
CA LEU A 66 4.82 -9.93 -0.53
C LEU A 66 3.42 -9.31 -0.69
N PRO A 67 2.36 -9.81 -0.01
CA PRO A 67 1.07 -9.12 0.00
C PRO A 67 1.14 -7.67 0.52
N LEU A 68 2.00 -7.39 1.49
CA LEU A 68 2.21 -6.03 2.00
C LEU A 68 2.94 -5.14 0.98
N GLN A 69 3.93 -5.67 0.25
CA GLN A 69 4.61 -4.94 -0.83
C GLN A 69 3.64 -4.57 -1.95
N ARG A 70 2.76 -5.50 -2.32
CA ARG A 70 1.69 -5.21 -3.27
C ARG A 70 0.80 -4.08 -2.77
N THR A 71 0.35 -4.14 -1.53
CA THR A 71 -0.52 -3.10 -0.94
C THR A 71 0.20 -1.75 -0.91
N LEU A 72 1.50 -1.75 -0.59
CA LEU A 72 2.34 -0.55 -0.59
C LEU A 72 2.46 0.06 -2.00
N PHE A 73 2.67 -0.77 -3.02
CA PHE A 73 2.67 -0.34 -4.42
C PHE A 73 1.31 0.27 -4.83
N GLU A 74 0.20 -0.40 -4.51
CA GLU A 74 -1.15 0.11 -4.79
C GLU A 74 -1.42 1.47 -4.10
N LEU A 75 -0.92 1.66 -2.88
CA LEU A 75 -1.02 2.94 -2.16
C LEU A 75 -0.20 4.06 -2.82
N GLN A 76 0.98 3.74 -3.34
CA GLN A 76 1.81 4.71 -4.09
C GLN A 76 1.11 5.14 -5.38
N ILE A 77 0.56 4.19 -6.15
CA ILE A 77 -0.26 4.51 -7.33
C ILE A 77 -1.46 5.37 -6.96
N ALA A 78 -2.14 5.04 -5.86
CA ALA A 78 -3.29 5.80 -5.41
C ALA A 78 -2.93 7.26 -5.05
N PHE A 79 -1.77 7.47 -4.41
CA PHE A 79 -1.28 8.80 -4.09
C PHE A 79 -0.92 9.59 -5.35
N ASP A 80 -0.16 8.99 -6.27
CA ASP A 80 0.27 9.66 -7.50
C ASP A 80 -0.93 9.97 -8.41
N ALA A 81 -1.89 9.06 -8.54
CA ALA A 81 -3.12 9.28 -9.32
C ALA A 81 -3.99 10.38 -8.73
N PHE A 82 -4.12 10.44 -7.40
CA PHE A 82 -4.91 11.45 -6.73
C PHE A 82 -4.27 12.84 -6.78
N THR A 83 -2.96 12.92 -6.54
CA THR A 83 -2.24 14.19 -6.49
C THR A 83 -2.00 14.81 -7.86
N SER A 84 -1.93 13.98 -8.91
CA SER A 84 -1.82 14.43 -10.31
C SER A 84 -3.16 14.80 -10.94
N ALA A 85 -4.29 14.50 -10.28
CA ALA A 85 -5.61 14.87 -10.77
C ALA A 85 -5.86 16.39 -10.68
N GLU A 86 -6.61 16.93 -11.63
CA GLU A 86 -7.08 18.31 -11.56
C GLU A 86 -8.01 18.51 -10.34
N ASP A 87 -8.13 19.73 -9.84
CA ASP A 87 -8.93 20.01 -8.64
C ASP A 87 -10.42 19.65 -8.81
N GLU A 88 -10.95 19.74 -10.03
CA GLU A 88 -12.30 19.30 -10.36
C GLU A 88 -12.46 17.77 -10.21
N ASP A 89 -11.42 17.02 -10.61
CA ASP A 89 -11.39 15.56 -10.53
C ASP A 89 -11.08 15.04 -9.13
N LYS A 90 -10.32 15.77 -8.30
CA LYS A 90 -10.04 15.36 -6.91
C LYS A 90 -11.31 15.10 -6.10
N LYS A 91 -12.39 15.85 -6.37
CA LYS A 91 -13.71 15.62 -5.75
C LYS A 91 -14.27 14.24 -6.11
N LYS A 92 -14.05 13.77 -7.34
CA LYS A 92 -14.44 12.43 -7.79
C LYS A 92 -13.65 11.35 -7.04
N TYR A 93 -12.34 11.53 -6.85
CA TYR A 93 -11.51 10.61 -6.05
C TYR A 93 -11.98 10.50 -4.60
N ILE A 94 -12.22 11.63 -3.93
CA ILE A 94 -12.73 11.67 -2.55
C ILE A 94 -14.09 10.97 -2.44
N LYS A 95 -15.00 11.29 -3.37
CA LYS A 95 -16.32 10.64 -3.45
C LYS A 95 -16.20 9.12 -3.54
N PHE A 96 -15.38 8.60 -4.45
CA PHE A 96 -15.21 7.14 -4.60
C PHE A 96 -14.45 6.50 -3.44
N PHE A 97 -13.50 7.20 -2.82
CA PHE A 97 -12.84 6.74 -1.60
C PHE A 97 -13.86 6.44 -0.49
N HIS A 98 -14.77 7.38 -0.20
CA HIS A 98 -15.81 7.19 0.82
C HIS A 98 -16.82 6.12 0.45
N LYS A 99 -17.30 6.09 -0.80
CA LYS A 99 -18.22 5.04 -1.28
C LYS A 99 -17.62 3.65 -1.15
N LYS A 100 -16.36 3.48 -1.55
CA LYS A 100 -15.65 2.20 -1.45
C LYS A 100 -15.33 1.81 -0.01
N TYR A 101 -14.97 2.76 0.86
CA TYR A 101 -14.74 2.49 2.28
C TYR A 101 -15.98 1.85 2.94
N ASN A 102 -17.16 2.41 2.70
CA ASN A 102 -18.42 1.85 3.22
C ASN A 102 -18.67 0.45 2.66
N PHE A 103 -18.59 0.29 1.34
CA PHE A 103 -18.84 -1.01 0.69
C PHE A 103 -17.88 -2.10 1.16
N GLU A 104 -16.56 -1.85 1.18
CA GLU A 104 -15.56 -2.84 1.58
C GLU A 104 -15.77 -3.34 3.01
N THR A 105 -16.11 -2.42 3.92
CA THR A 105 -16.38 -2.75 5.32
C THR A 105 -17.64 -3.59 5.45
N THR A 106 -18.76 -3.11 4.89
CA THR A 106 -20.06 -3.78 5.02
C THR A 106 -20.09 -5.11 4.30
N ASN A 107 -19.47 -5.22 3.11
CA ASN A 107 -19.45 -6.44 2.31
C ASN A 107 -18.63 -7.55 2.99
N LYS A 108 -17.47 -7.22 3.58
CA LYS A 108 -16.65 -8.21 4.31
C LYS A 108 -17.35 -8.72 5.55
N LEU A 109 -17.93 -7.83 6.34
CA LEU A 109 -18.71 -8.21 7.52
C LEU A 109 -19.94 -9.03 7.13
N ASN A 110 -20.67 -8.64 6.07
CA ASN A 110 -21.84 -9.39 5.64
C ASN A 110 -21.48 -10.83 5.25
N LYS A 111 -20.41 -11.01 4.47
CA LYS A 111 -19.88 -12.33 4.13
C LYS A 111 -19.45 -13.14 5.34
N PHE A 112 -18.88 -12.49 6.36
CA PHE A 112 -18.51 -13.16 7.61
C PHE A 112 -19.75 -13.73 8.33
N PHE A 113 -20.85 -12.97 8.38
CA PHE A 113 -22.10 -13.39 9.02
C PHE A 113 -22.99 -14.30 8.15
N GLU A 114 -22.75 -14.39 6.85
CA GLU A 114 -23.38 -15.39 5.96
C GLU A 114 -22.90 -16.82 6.26
N ASN A 115 -21.85 -16.99 7.07
CA ASN A 115 -21.36 -18.30 7.48
C ASN A 115 -22.27 -18.94 8.54
N ASP A 116 -22.68 -20.20 8.30
CA ASP A 116 -23.64 -20.93 9.14
C ASP A 116 -23.11 -21.43 10.49
N SER A 117 -21.89 -21.06 10.87
CA SER A 117 -21.30 -21.44 12.17
C SER A 117 -22.12 -20.94 13.36
N GLU A 118 -22.46 -21.87 14.26
CA GLU A 118 -23.13 -21.58 15.54
C GLU A 118 -22.34 -20.62 16.44
N GLU A 119 -21.02 -20.53 16.28
CA GLU A 119 -20.18 -19.57 17.00
C GLU A 119 -20.36 -18.15 16.44
N ILE A 120 -20.44 -18.02 15.13
CA ILE A 120 -20.60 -16.73 14.44
C ILE A 120 -22.00 -16.16 14.70
N LYS A 121 -23.03 -17.02 14.73
CA LYS A 121 -24.42 -16.64 15.04
C LYS A 121 -24.61 -16.05 16.45
N LYS A 122 -23.64 -16.21 17.35
CA LYS A 122 -23.65 -15.63 18.71
C LYS A 122 -22.96 -14.27 18.80
N ILE A 123 -22.26 -13.84 17.75
CA ILE A 123 -21.47 -12.58 17.76
C ILE A 123 -22.37 -11.36 17.57
N ALA A 124 -23.42 -11.47 16.75
CA ALA A 124 -24.34 -10.39 16.42
C ALA A 124 -25.78 -10.90 16.38
N THR A 125 -26.75 -10.03 16.67
CA THR A 125 -28.17 -10.39 16.61
C THR A 125 -28.68 -10.47 15.17
N PRO A 126 -29.79 -11.18 14.91
CA PRO A 126 -30.42 -11.18 13.59
C PRO A 126 -30.75 -9.78 13.05
N GLU A 127 -31.16 -8.84 13.92
CA GLU A 127 -31.45 -7.46 13.55
C GLU A 127 -30.19 -6.69 13.13
N GLU A 128 -29.06 -6.92 13.80
CA GLU A 128 -27.76 -6.32 13.45
C GLU A 128 -27.27 -6.83 12.09
N ILE A 129 -27.41 -8.14 11.84
CA ILE A 129 -27.08 -8.76 10.55
C ILE A 129 -27.98 -8.24 9.43
N GLU A 130 -29.29 -8.10 9.67
CA GLU A 130 -30.21 -7.52 8.69
C GLU A 130 -29.86 -6.06 8.39
N THR A 131 -29.52 -5.28 9.42
CA THR A 131 -29.07 -3.88 9.28
C THR A 131 -27.81 -3.79 8.43
N LEU A 132 -26.82 -4.65 8.70
CA LEU A 132 -25.59 -4.73 7.92
C LEU A 132 -25.85 -5.09 6.45
N SER A 133 -26.75 -6.04 6.19
CA SER A 133 -27.14 -6.42 4.83
C SER A 133 -27.76 -5.24 4.07
N LYS A 134 -28.66 -4.48 4.72
CA LYS A 134 -29.24 -3.24 4.15
C LYS A 134 -28.17 -2.18 3.85
N LEU A 135 -27.19 -2.00 4.74
CA LEU A 135 -26.07 -1.07 4.54
C LEU A 135 -25.20 -1.48 3.34
N LYS A 136 -24.88 -2.78 3.22
CA LYS A 136 -24.15 -3.32 2.07
C LYS A 136 -24.90 -3.07 0.76
N ASP A 137 -26.21 -3.35 0.73
CA ASP A 137 -27.02 -3.14 -0.47
C ASP A 137 -27.15 -1.67 -0.86
N ALA A 138 -27.25 -0.77 0.13
CA ALA A 138 -27.24 0.67 -0.09
C ALA A 138 -25.89 1.14 -0.68
N ALA A 139 -24.77 0.74 -0.08
CA ALA A 139 -23.44 1.07 -0.59
C ALA A 139 -23.20 0.54 -2.01
N LEU A 140 -23.68 -0.68 -2.30
CA LEU A 140 -23.59 -1.26 -3.64
C LEU A 140 -24.41 -0.47 -4.67
N LYS A 141 -25.64 -0.04 -4.30
CA LYS A 141 -26.47 0.82 -5.15
C LYS A 141 -25.79 2.15 -5.42
N GLU A 142 -25.19 2.77 -4.42
CA GLU A 142 -24.48 4.05 -4.57
C GLU A 142 -23.27 3.96 -5.50
N ILE A 143 -22.55 2.83 -5.51
CA ILE A 143 -21.43 2.63 -6.44
C ILE A 143 -21.96 2.41 -7.87
N LYS A 144 -23.03 1.62 -8.02
CA LYS A 144 -23.62 1.28 -9.33
C LYS A 144 -24.45 2.38 -9.97
N SER A 145 -24.94 3.34 -9.19
CA SER A 145 -25.67 4.50 -9.70
C SER A 145 -24.77 5.54 -10.36
N GLU A 146 -23.46 5.44 -10.15
CA GLU A 146 -22.50 6.30 -10.82
C GLU A 146 -22.31 5.82 -12.26
N ASP A 147 -22.46 6.73 -13.22
CA ASP A 147 -22.14 6.45 -14.61
C ASP A 147 -20.62 6.41 -14.76
N VAL A 148 -20.06 5.20 -14.72
CA VAL A 148 -18.62 4.94 -14.77
C VAL A 148 -18.31 3.97 -15.91
N GLU A 149 -17.26 4.27 -16.67
CA GLU A 149 -16.81 3.43 -17.79
C GLU A 149 -16.26 2.07 -17.33
N VAL A 150 -15.92 1.95 -16.05
CA VAL A 150 -15.25 0.77 -15.50
C VAL A 150 -16.24 -0.38 -15.26
N ARG A 151 -15.97 -1.53 -15.87
CA ARG A 151 -16.76 -2.76 -15.68
C ARG A 151 -16.66 -3.29 -14.24
N ARG A 152 -17.81 -3.61 -13.64
CA ARG A 152 -17.95 -4.15 -12.25
C ARG A 152 -17.25 -3.24 -11.22
N PRO A 153 -17.66 -1.97 -11.11
CA PRO A 153 -17.00 -0.98 -10.26
C PRO A 153 -16.98 -1.39 -8.78
N GLU A 154 -17.93 -2.22 -8.33
CA GLU A 154 -17.96 -2.73 -6.95
C GLU A 154 -16.69 -3.49 -6.54
N TYR A 155 -15.99 -4.13 -7.50
CA TYR A 155 -14.79 -4.93 -7.25
C TYR A 155 -13.49 -4.24 -7.66
N LYS A 156 -13.56 -2.96 -8.04
CA LYS A 156 -12.40 -2.16 -8.42
C LYS A 156 -11.93 -1.30 -7.26
N GLN A 157 -10.66 -0.90 -7.30
CA GLN A 157 -10.13 0.05 -6.33
C GLN A 157 -10.72 1.44 -6.56
N TRP A 158 -10.87 2.23 -5.50
CA TRP A 158 -11.53 3.53 -5.58
C TRP A 158 -10.85 4.50 -6.55
N TYR A 159 -9.52 4.46 -6.63
CA TYR A 159 -8.74 5.29 -7.56
C TYR A 159 -8.85 4.82 -9.03
N GLU A 160 -9.07 3.53 -9.28
CA GLU A 160 -9.36 3.02 -10.64
C GLU A 160 -10.74 3.50 -11.12
N ILE A 161 -11.73 3.49 -10.22
CA ILE A 161 -13.08 3.97 -10.55
C ILE A 161 -13.06 5.49 -10.79
N ALA A 162 -12.35 6.24 -9.94
CA ALA A 162 -12.24 7.69 -10.06
C ALA A 162 -11.54 8.10 -11.37
N SER A 163 -10.40 7.47 -11.68
CA SER A 163 -9.62 7.76 -12.89
C SER A 163 -10.23 7.20 -14.18
N GLY A 164 -11.07 6.17 -14.09
CA GLY A 164 -11.50 5.38 -15.26
C GLY A 164 -10.41 4.46 -15.82
N LYS A 165 -9.23 4.42 -15.20
CA LYS A 165 -8.05 3.67 -15.66
C LYS A 165 -7.83 2.44 -14.79
N THR A 166 -7.29 1.38 -15.37
CA THR A 166 -6.89 0.19 -14.61
C THR A 166 -5.62 0.48 -13.81
N LEU A 167 -5.37 -0.29 -12.74
CA LEU A 167 -4.11 -0.22 -12.00
C LEU A 167 -2.88 -0.36 -12.92
N ALA A 168 -2.94 -1.27 -13.91
CA ALA A 168 -1.88 -1.41 -14.90
C ALA A 168 -1.73 -0.17 -15.79
N GLY A 169 -2.83 0.45 -16.23
CA GLY A 169 -2.81 1.69 -17.01
C GLY A 169 -2.23 2.87 -16.22
N LEU A 170 -2.66 3.03 -14.97
CA LEU A 170 -2.11 4.05 -14.06
C LEU A 170 -0.63 3.83 -13.77
N CYS A 171 -0.20 2.58 -13.63
CA CYS A 171 1.20 2.24 -13.46
C CYS A 171 2.05 2.70 -14.65
N VAL A 172 1.63 2.38 -15.88
CA VAL A 172 2.34 2.79 -17.10
C VAL A 172 2.42 4.31 -17.24
N GLU A 173 1.39 5.02 -16.80
CA GLU A 173 1.32 6.48 -16.89
C GLU A 173 2.15 7.20 -15.82
N LEU A 174 2.16 6.67 -14.60
CA LEU A 174 2.66 7.39 -13.42
C LEU A 174 3.96 6.83 -12.86
N GLN A 175 4.37 5.62 -13.26
CA GLN A 175 5.55 4.95 -12.71
C GLN A 175 6.52 4.49 -13.80
N GLU A 176 7.80 4.48 -13.43
CA GLU A 176 8.87 3.94 -14.26
C GLU A 176 9.04 2.42 -14.09
N ILE A 177 8.40 1.82 -13.07
CA ILE A 177 8.49 0.39 -12.77
C ILE A 177 7.29 -0.38 -13.31
N GLY A 178 7.50 -1.63 -13.72
CA GLY A 178 6.44 -2.45 -14.31
C GLY A 178 5.49 -3.02 -13.26
N TYR A 179 4.18 -2.92 -13.50
CA TYR A 179 3.14 -3.54 -12.66
C TYR A 179 3.44 -5.01 -12.32
N TYR A 180 3.90 -5.78 -13.30
CA TYR A 180 4.18 -7.22 -13.16
C TYR A 180 5.27 -7.52 -12.12
N GLN A 181 6.30 -6.67 -12.04
CA GLN A 181 7.44 -6.84 -11.12
C GLN A 181 7.01 -6.69 -9.66
N CYS A 182 6.03 -5.83 -9.38
CA CYS A 182 5.56 -5.59 -8.01
C CYS A 182 4.31 -6.42 -7.63
N TYR A 183 3.61 -6.98 -8.62
CA TYR A 183 2.28 -7.56 -8.40
C TYR A 183 2.22 -9.06 -8.70
N ASP A 184 2.68 -9.53 -9.86
CA ASP A 184 2.36 -10.89 -10.33
C ASP A 184 3.42 -11.93 -9.96
N GLU A 185 4.69 -11.60 -10.06
CA GLU A 185 5.77 -12.57 -9.87
C GLU A 185 5.89 -13.05 -8.39
N PRO A 186 5.83 -12.16 -7.38
CA PRO A 186 5.85 -12.59 -5.99
C PRO A 186 4.55 -13.27 -5.55
N SER A 187 3.40 -12.84 -6.07
CA SER A 187 2.08 -13.42 -5.73
C SER A 187 1.97 -14.90 -6.09
N ASN A 188 2.77 -15.37 -7.06
CA ASN A 188 2.81 -16.79 -7.43
C ASN A 188 3.33 -17.68 -6.30
N TRP A 189 4.23 -17.19 -5.44
CA TRP A 189 4.76 -17.96 -4.32
C TRP A 189 3.69 -18.30 -3.27
N VAL A 190 2.66 -17.47 -3.12
CA VAL A 190 1.57 -17.71 -2.16
C VAL A 190 0.29 -18.22 -2.82
N HIS A 191 0.35 -18.53 -4.12
CA HIS A 191 -0.82 -18.95 -4.89
C HIS A 191 -1.13 -20.45 -4.67
N PRO A 192 -2.37 -20.83 -4.25
CA PRO A 192 -2.70 -22.21 -3.91
C PRO A 192 -2.44 -23.23 -5.03
N GLN A 193 -2.58 -22.82 -6.29
CA GLN A 193 -2.35 -23.69 -7.46
C GLN A 193 -0.86 -23.92 -7.78
N ARG A 194 0.06 -23.25 -7.09
CA ARG A 194 1.52 -23.40 -7.26
C ARG A 194 2.23 -23.95 -6.02
N LEU A 195 1.49 -24.41 -5.01
CA LEU A 195 2.07 -24.92 -3.76
C LEU A 195 3.09 -26.05 -3.95
N ILE A 196 2.94 -26.85 -5.02
CA ILE A 196 3.88 -27.92 -5.39
C ILE A 196 5.26 -27.35 -5.77
N GLU A 197 5.30 -26.17 -6.39
CA GLU A 197 6.56 -25.53 -6.81
C GLU A 197 7.30 -24.91 -5.60
N ASN A 198 6.59 -24.64 -4.51
CA ASN A 198 7.13 -23.97 -3.33
C ASN A 198 7.72 -24.94 -2.30
N MET A 199 7.39 -26.23 -2.42
CA MET A 199 7.67 -27.24 -1.41
C MET A 199 8.26 -28.49 -2.06
N ASP A 200 9.48 -28.81 -1.69
CA ASP A 200 10.01 -30.14 -1.89
C ASP A 200 9.55 -31.04 -0.74
N PHE A 201 8.74 -32.02 -1.11
CA PHE A 201 8.06 -32.94 -0.22
C PHE A 201 9.01 -33.90 0.52
N GLU A 202 10.25 -34.06 0.05
CA GLU A 202 11.21 -34.96 0.71
C GLU A 202 11.86 -34.31 1.92
N THR A 203 12.13 -33.00 1.85
CA THR A 203 12.89 -32.29 2.90
C THR A 203 12.06 -31.36 3.75
N PHE A 204 10.93 -30.85 3.23
CA PHE A 204 10.11 -29.80 3.86
C PHE A 204 10.91 -28.58 4.39
N GLY A 205 12.13 -28.38 3.89
CA GLY A 205 13.09 -27.43 4.45
C GLY A 205 13.21 -26.14 3.63
N GLN A 206 12.28 -25.91 2.70
CA GLN A 206 12.38 -24.81 1.76
C GLN A 206 12.14 -23.48 2.47
N GLN A 207 13.04 -22.54 2.21
CA GLN A 207 12.83 -21.12 2.50
C GLN A 207 12.50 -20.40 1.20
N MET A 208 12.00 -19.18 1.31
CA MET A 208 11.77 -18.33 0.15
C MET A 208 13.06 -18.24 -0.70
N PRO A 209 13.00 -18.52 -2.01
CA PRO A 209 14.16 -18.49 -2.89
C PRO A 209 14.90 -17.15 -2.82
N SER A 210 16.23 -17.19 -2.91
CA SER A 210 17.09 -16.02 -2.71
C SER A 210 16.85 -14.90 -3.73
N ASN A 211 16.41 -15.23 -4.95
CA ASN A 211 16.03 -14.25 -5.97
C ASN A 211 14.87 -13.35 -5.52
N PHE A 212 13.96 -13.84 -4.67
CA PHE A 212 12.91 -13.00 -4.09
C PHE A 212 13.45 -11.99 -3.07
N ASN A 213 14.61 -12.23 -2.46
CA ASN A 213 15.21 -11.25 -1.55
C ASN A 213 15.65 -9.98 -2.29
N ILE A 214 16.15 -10.13 -3.52
CA ILE A 214 16.51 -9.02 -4.41
C ILE A 214 15.26 -8.19 -4.71
N ILE A 215 14.16 -8.86 -5.08
CA ILE A 215 12.88 -8.21 -5.38
C ILE A 215 12.33 -7.51 -4.14
N ILE A 216 12.34 -8.17 -2.99
CA ILE A 216 11.87 -7.59 -1.73
C ILE A 216 12.63 -6.31 -1.40
N LYS A 217 13.97 -6.35 -1.47
CA LYS A 217 14.80 -5.19 -1.13
C LYS A 217 14.72 -4.09 -2.17
N GLY A 218 14.66 -4.43 -3.45
CA GLY A 218 14.45 -3.48 -4.55
C GLY A 218 13.12 -2.73 -4.40
N ASN A 219 12.04 -3.45 -4.08
CA ASN A 219 10.73 -2.85 -3.80
C ASN A 219 10.75 -1.95 -2.56
N LEU A 220 11.48 -2.34 -1.50
CA LEU A 220 11.64 -1.49 -0.31
C LEU A 220 12.43 -0.22 -0.62
N TYR A 221 13.52 -0.34 -1.36
CA TYR A 221 14.32 0.80 -1.83
C TYR A 221 13.44 1.79 -2.61
N TRP A 222 12.72 1.30 -3.63
CA TRP A 222 11.79 2.12 -4.40
C TRP A 222 10.73 2.77 -3.50
N SER A 223 10.15 2.02 -2.56
CA SER A 223 9.10 2.52 -1.68
C SER A 223 9.57 3.63 -0.74
N ILE A 224 10.83 3.58 -0.28
CA ILE A 224 11.42 4.63 0.57
C ILE A 224 11.65 5.90 -0.23
N ASN A 225 12.15 5.78 -1.47
CA ASN A 225 12.27 6.93 -2.36
C ASN A 225 10.91 7.58 -2.62
N LYS A 226 9.88 6.76 -2.92
CA LYS A 226 8.52 7.27 -3.09
C LYS A 226 7.93 7.90 -1.84
N LEU A 227 8.19 7.36 -0.65
CA LEU A 227 7.80 8.03 0.60
C LEU A 227 8.47 9.42 0.73
N SER A 228 9.74 9.55 0.34
CA SER A 228 10.45 10.83 0.29
C SER A 228 9.77 11.80 -0.68
N ASP A 229 9.38 11.32 -1.86
CA ASP A 229 8.67 12.12 -2.87
C ASP A 229 7.29 12.56 -2.36
N ASN A 230 6.51 11.66 -1.74
CA ASN A 230 5.20 12.02 -1.19
C ASN A 230 5.32 13.09 -0.09
N ILE A 231 6.35 13.01 0.76
CA ILE A 231 6.57 14.00 1.83
C ILE A 231 7.04 15.33 1.25
N SER A 232 7.90 15.30 0.23
CA SER A 232 8.32 16.49 -0.51
C SER A 232 7.13 17.15 -1.21
N PHE A 233 6.23 16.36 -1.80
CA PHE A 233 4.98 16.84 -2.38
C PHE A 233 4.14 17.55 -1.32
N LEU A 234 3.90 16.92 -0.16
CA LEU A 234 3.14 17.56 0.93
C LEU A 234 3.81 18.85 1.42
N ALA A 235 5.14 18.86 1.55
CA ALA A 235 5.88 20.03 1.96
C ALA A 235 5.72 21.18 0.96
N ASN A 236 5.77 20.89 -0.34
CA ASN A 236 5.53 21.86 -1.40
C ASN A 236 4.07 22.34 -1.42
N TYR A 237 3.13 21.41 -1.35
CA TYR A 237 1.70 21.69 -1.33
C TYR A 237 1.31 22.61 -0.16
N TYR A 238 2.00 22.52 0.98
CA TYR A 238 1.80 23.39 2.14
C TYR A 238 2.81 24.55 2.24
N ASN A 239 3.60 24.82 1.20
CA ASN A 239 4.58 25.91 1.13
C ASN A 239 5.62 25.93 2.27
N ILE A 240 6.17 24.76 2.65
CA ILE A 240 7.18 24.63 3.71
C ILE A 240 8.46 23.90 3.28
N ILE A 241 8.79 23.96 1.99
CA ILE A 241 9.95 23.29 1.39
C ILE A 241 11.30 23.67 2.02
N GLU A 242 11.42 24.87 2.61
CA GLU A 242 12.66 25.37 3.22
C GLU A 242 12.86 24.92 4.68
N SER A 243 12.03 24.00 5.19
CA SER A 243 12.13 23.52 6.56
C SER A 243 13.38 22.67 6.79
N ASP A 244 14.36 23.17 7.55
CA ASP A 244 15.55 22.39 7.94
C ASP A 244 15.20 21.04 8.59
N PRO A 245 14.21 20.93 9.50
CA PRO A 245 13.76 19.63 10.01
C PRO A 245 13.26 18.64 8.95
N LEU A 246 12.69 19.12 7.83
CA LEU A 246 12.32 18.27 6.70
C LEU A 246 13.55 17.85 5.89
N TYR A 247 14.49 18.76 5.66
CA TYR A 247 15.75 18.46 4.97
C TYR A 247 16.58 17.40 5.71
N GLN A 248 16.77 17.55 7.03
CA GLN A 248 17.46 16.55 7.84
C GLN A 248 16.75 15.20 7.87
N TYR A 249 15.42 15.19 7.75
CA TYR A 249 14.64 13.96 7.63
C TYR A 249 14.83 13.32 6.25
N GLY A 250 14.80 14.09 5.17
CA GLY A 250 15.06 13.62 3.81
C GLY A 250 16.44 12.97 3.67
N LYS A 251 17.48 13.54 4.30
CA LYS A 251 18.81 12.91 4.35
C LYS A 251 18.79 11.50 4.95
N LYS A 252 18.03 11.30 6.03
CA LYS A 252 17.92 9.99 6.69
C LYS A 252 17.19 8.97 5.84
N LEU A 253 16.16 9.40 5.09
CA LEU A 253 15.51 8.53 4.11
C LEU A 253 16.48 8.13 3.00
N TYR A 254 17.24 9.09 2.47
CA TYR A 254 18.25 8.85 1.45
C TYR A 254 19.34 7.87 1.93
N GLU A 255 19.89 8.08 3.13
CA GLU A 255 20.86 7.17 3.74
C GLU A 255 20.32 5.74 3.84
N LEU A 256 19.08 5.58 4.31
CA LEU A 256 18.43 4.26 4.38
C LEU A 256 18.23 3.63 2.99
N ALA A 257 17.81 4.43 2.01
CA ALA A 257 17.62 3.96 0.64
C ALA A 257 18.95 3.48 0.04
N GLU A 258 20.04 4.21 0.24
CA GLU A 258 21.37 3.82 -0.22
C GLU A 258 21.87 2.55 0.45
N GLU A 259 21.62 2.37 1.75
CA GLU A 259 21.93 1.12 2.45
C GLU A 259 21.20 -0.08 1.81
N LEU A 260 19.92 0.06 1.44
CA LEU A 260 19.17 -0.98 0.74
C LEU A 260 19.69 -1.22 -0.69
N ARG A 261 20.01 -0.16 -1.44
CA ARG A 261 20.55 -0.26 -2.81
C ARG A 261 21.84 -1.09 -2.82
N ILE A 262 22.75 -0.80 -1.90
CA ILE A 262 24.02 -1.55 -1.75
C ILE A 262 23.75 -3.03 -1.43
N LEU A 263 22.72 -3.35 -0.64
CA LEU A 263 22.35 -4.73 -0.34
C LEU A 263 21.81 -5.47 -1.58
N VAL A 264 21.01 -4.79 -2.42
CA VAL A 264 20.50 -5.34 -3.68
C VAL A 264 21.64 -5.63 -4.65
N GLU A 265 22.57 -4.70 -4.81
CA GLU A 265 23.73 -4.85 -5.71
C GLU A 265 24.59 -6.05 -5.33
N LYS A 266 24.93 -6.17 -4.03
CA LYS A 266 25.71 -7.30 -3.52
C LYS A 266 25.03 -8.65 -3.76
N GLU A 267 23.71 -8.72 -3.62
CA GLU A 267 22.97 -9.98 -3.84
C GLU A 267 22.85 -10.35 -5.31
N SER A 268 22.78 -9.33 -6.19
CA SER A 268 22.77 -9.52 -7.64
C SER A 268 24.09 -10.10 -8.15
N GLU A 269 25.23 -9.59 -7.66
CA GLU A 269 26.56 -10.13 -7.98
C GLU A 269 26.74 -11.60 -7.59
N THR A 270 26.08 -12.04 -6.50
CA THR A 270 26.15 -13.43 -6.06
C THR A 270 25.26 -14.37 -6.87
N THR A 271 24.16 -13.87 -7.43
CA THR A 271 23.18 -14.71 -8.16
C THR A 271 23.59 -15.01 -9.60
N ASP A 272 24.34 -14.12 -10.27
CA ASP A 272 24.94 -14.37 -11.60
C ASP A 272 25.97 -15.51 -11.63
N SER A 273 26.38 -16.03 -10.47
CA SER A 273 27.32 -17.15 -10.34
C SER A 273 26.66 -18.54 -10.34
N THR A 274 25.33 -18.61 -10.34
CA THR A 274 24.59 -19.88 -10.39
C THR A 274 23.74 -19.90 -11.67
N PRO A 275 24.06 -20.75 -12.67
CA PRO A 275 23.22 -20.86 -13.84
C PRO A 275 21.85 -21.42 -13.44
N LEU A 276 20.79 -20.79 -13.95
CA LEU A 276 19.43 -21.33 -14.01
C LEU A 276 19.41 -22.71 -14.68
#